data_AF-A0A1P8XEH0-F1
#
_entry.id   AF-A0A1P8XEH0-F1
#
_cell.length_a   1.000
_cell.length_b   1.000
_cell.length_c   1.000
_cell.angle_alpha   90.00
_cell.angle_beta   90.00
_cell.angle_gamma   90.00
#
_symmetry.space_group_name_H-M   'P 1'
#
loop_
_entity.id
_entity.type
_entity.pdbx_description
1 polymer ?
#
loop_
_entity_poly.entity_id
_entity_poly.type
_entity_poly.pdbx_seq_one_letter_code
_entity_poly.pdbx_strand_id
1 'polypeptide(L)'
;MTLEHRHFGATAGFPVVLHHGLVGSAHVGDDWAQASADAGIHLIAVARPGYGQSPPVEMSCIADWFTLVAPVLDTVDAYAVWGVSAGAPYAYALAAQDPRVTRVAATSGLGHVADAGVRALYNQTSQQAFDFFRTGHPDEVRRYWNDALGGGVTHDAGREAILQQRPWGFDLAGIGVPVALWHAREDTMVPFATAERMRDTIPGAVLHEQPAPAHVPTLDTVRAALAFLGE
;
A
#
# COMPACT_ATOMS: atom_id res chain seq x y z
N MET A 1 3.87 -12.25 -17.54
CA MET A 1 4.44 -10.92 -17.23
C MET A 1 5.28 -11.10 -15.98
N THR A 2 6.42 -10.41 -15.87
CA THR A 2 7.29 -10.48 -14.68
C THR A 2 7.26 -9.13 -13.97
N LEU A 3 6.91 -9.13 -12.68
CA LEU A 3 7.01 -7.97 -11.80
C LEU A 3 8.43 -7.84 -11.28
N GLU A 4 8.98 -6.63 -11.27
CA GLU A 4 10.20 -6.35 -10.51
C GLU A 4 9.92 -6.58 -9.02
N HIS A 5 10.77 -7.37 -8.39
CA HIS A 5 10.76 -7.57 -6.96
C HIS A 5 12.20 -7.73 -6.46
N ARG A 6 12.42 -7.38 -5.20
CA ARG A 6 13.73 -7.45 -4.54
C ARG A 6 13.56 -7.96 -3.12
N HIS A 7 14.62 -8.60 -2.65
CA HIS A 7 14.66 -9.22 -1.33
C HIS A 7 15.66 -8.49 -0.44
N PHE A 8 15.24 -8.20 0.80
CA PHE A 8 16.03 -7.51 1.82
C PHE A 8 15.87 -8.22 3.18
N GLY A 9 16.67 -7.80 4.15
CA GLY A 9 16.63 -8.36 5.50
C GLY A 9 17.23 -9.76 5.59
N ALA A 10 16.70 -10.58 6.50
CA ALA A 10 17.14 -11.95 6.71
C ALA A 10 16.44 -12.88 5.71
N THR A 11 17.13 -13.35 4.67
CA THR A 11 16.53 -14.17 3.58
C THR A 11 16.01 -15.54 4.02
N ALA A 12 16.40 -16.02 5.21
CA ALA A 12 15.83 -17.21 5.86
C ALA A 12 14.77 -16.88 6.92
N GLY A 13 14.42 -15.60 7.05
CA GLY A 13 13.44 -15.06 7.99
C GLY A 13 12.00 -15.23 7.53
N PHE A 14 11.05 -14.75 8.34
CA PHE A 14 9.63 -14.82 7.99
C PHE A 14 9.32 -13.88 6.80
N PRO A 15 8.64 -14.34 5.73
CA PRO A 15 8.37 -13.52 4.55
C PRO A 15 7.38 -12.38 4.83
N VAL A 16 7.76 -11.16 4.44
CA VAL A 16 6.90 -9.98 4.47
C VAL A 16 6.88 -9.34 3.09
N VAL A 17 5.70 -9.25 2.47
CA VAL A 17 5.54 -8.64 1.14
C VAL A 17 5.22 -7.15 1.30
N LEU A 18 6.09 -6.29 0.78
CA LEU A 18 5.98 -4.84 0.86
C LEU A 18 5.43 -4.22 -0.43
N HIS A 19 4.40 -3.38 -0.27
CA HIS A 19 3.82 -2.54 -1.31
C HIS A 19 4.14 -1.06 -1.05
N HIS A 20 4.95 -0.48 -1.91
CA HIS A 20 5.34 0.92 -1.83
C HIS A 20 4.15 1.88 -2.09
N GLY A 21 4.30 3.13 -1.66
CA GLY A 21 3.32 4.21 -1.88
C GLY A 21 3.24 4.68 -3.33
N LEU A 22 2.61 5.85 -3.55
CA LEU A 22 2.40 6.41 -4.89
C LEU A 22 3.70 6.77 -5.61
N VAL A 23 4.76 7.07 -4.86
CA VAL A 23 6.12 7.22 -5.38
C VAL A 23 6.96 6.14 -4.72
N GLY A 24 7.55 5.26 -5.52
CA GLY A 24 8.31 4.12 -5.01
C GLY A 24 8.65 3.09 -6.09
N SER A 25 9.29 2.01 -5.68
CA SER A 25 9.62 0.85 -6.52
C SER A 25 9.87 -0.37 -5.64
N ALA A 26 10.46 -1.44 -6.19
CA ALA A 26 10.97 -2.58 -5.42
C ALA A 26 12.22 -2.26 -4.58
N HIS A 27 12.71 -1.01 -4.57
CA HIS A 27 13.83 -0.60 -3.73
C HIS A 27 13.34 -0.10 -2.37
N VAL A 28 14.10 -0.42 -1.32
CA VAL A 28 13.93 0.17 0.02
C VAL A 28 15.24 0.84 0.44
N GLY A 29 15.17 1.81 1.35
CA GLY A 29 16.36 2.43 1.92
C GLY A 29 17.13 1.49 2.85
N ASP A 30 18.42 1.73 3.02
CA ASP A 30 19.32 0.90 3.85
C ASP A 30 18.79 0.73 5.28
N ASP A 31 18.20 1.79 5.86
CA ASP A 31 17.63 1.74 7.20
C ASP A 31 16.49 0.71 7.33
N TRP A 32 15.65 0.57 6.29
CA TRP A 32 14.53 -0.39 6.29
C TRP A 32 15.04 -1.81 6.04
N ALA A 33 16.04 -1.96 5.16
CA ALA A 33 16.70 -3.24 4.92
C ALA A 33 17.37 -3.75 6.21
N GLN A 34 18.07 -2.87 6.93
CA GLN A 34 18.70 -3.20 8.21
C GLN A 34 17.65 -3.51 9.28
N ALA A 35 16.60 -2.70 9.42
CA ALA A 35 15.53 -2.96 10.37
C ALA A 35 14.83 -4.32 10.11
N SER A 36 14.69 -4.70 8.83
CA SER A 36 14.15 -6.02 8.45
C SER A 36 15.10 -7.15 8.85
N ALA A 37 16.42 -6.97 8.67
CA ALA A 37 17.42 -7.93 9.12
C ALA A 37 17.40 -8.10 10.64
N ASP A 38 17.34 -6.99 11.38
CA ASP A 38 17.30 -6.98 12.85
C ASP A 38 16.05 -7.68 13.39
N ALA A 39 14.92 -7.56 12.69
CA ALA A 39 13.66 -8.22 13.03
C ALA A 39 13.59 -9.70 12.57
N GLY A 40 14.63 -10.22 11.89
CA GLY A 40 14.59 -11.57 11.33
C GLY A 40 13.55 -11.74 10.22
N ILE A 41 13.23 -10.66 9.50
CA ILE A 41 12.23 -10.61 8.43
C ILE A 41 12.89 -10.76 7.07
N HIS A 42 12.30 -11.60 6.21
CA HIS A 42 12.60 -11.64 4.78
C HIS A 42 11.67 -10.69 4.05
N LEU A 43 12.14 -9.46 3.79
CA LEU A 43 11.32 -8.44 3.14
C LEU A 43 11.34 -8.63 1.62
N ILE A 44 10.18 -8.84 1.01
CA ILE A 44 9.97 -8.98 -0.44
C ILE A 44 9.28 -7.70 -0.93
N ALA A 45 10.03 -6.74 -1.44
CA ALA A 45 9.47 -5.51 -2.00
C ALA A 45 9.12 -5.71 -3.47
N VAL A 46 7.89 -5.41 -3.86
CA VAL A 46 7.38 -5.61 -5.22
C VAL A 46 7.06 -4.25 -5.84
N ALA A 47 7.56 -4.00 -7.05
CA ALA A 47 7.14 -2.86 -7.86
C ALA A 47 5.81 -3.16 -8.52
N ARG A 48 4.79 -2.36 -8.22
CA ARG A 48 3.44 -2.51 -8.79
C ARG A 48 3.46 -2.19 -10.30
N PRO A 49 2.44 -2.58 -11.10
CA PRO A 49 2.43 -2.29 -12.53
C PRO A 49 2.54 -0.79 -12.79
N GLY A 50 3.44 -0.36 -13.69
CA GLY A 50 3.68 1.07 -13.91
C GLY A 50 4.85 1.67 -13.10
N TYR A 51 5.54 0.86 -12.29
CA TYR A 51 6.63 1.27 -11.40
C TYR A 51 7.90 0.47 -11.63
N GLY A 52 9.05 1.09 -11.39
CA GLY A 52 10.36 0.47 -11.56
C GLY A 52 10.49 -0.16 -12.95
N GLN A 53 10.88 -1.43 -12.99
CA GLN A 53 10.96 -2.24 -14.20
C GLN A 53 9.69 -3.10 -14.46
N SER A 54 8.67 -3.02 -13.59
CA SER A 54 7.40 -3.69 -13.82
C SER A 54 6.66 -3.03 -15.00
N PRO A 55 6.29 -3.80 -16.04
CA PRO A 55 5.55 -3.23 -17.16
C PRO A 55 4.17 -2.73 -16.72
N PRO A 56 3.60 -1.75 -17.44
CA PRO A 56 2.25 -1.30 -17.19
C PRO A 56 1.26 -2.43 -17.49
N VAL A 57 0.29 -2.66 -16.61
CA VAL A 57 -0.80 -3.62 -16.79
C VAL A 57 -2.10 -2.98 -16.37
N GLU A 58 -3.14 -3.18 -17.17
CA GLU A 58 -4.48 -2.72 -16.84
C GLU A 58 -5.10 -3.62 -15.79
N MET A 59 -5.60 -2.99 -14.72
CA MET A 59 -6.42 -3.63 -13.69
C MET A 59 -7.79 -2.94 -13.69
N SER A 60 -8.84 -3.74 -13.55
CA SER A 60 -10.20 -3.25 -13.41
C SER A 60 -10.42 -2.71 -12.00
N CYS A 61 -9.86 -3.39 -11.00
CA CYS A 61 -9.90 -3.01 -9.58
C CYS A 61 -8.63 -3.46 -8.84
N ILE A 62 -8.48 -3.08 -7.57
CA ILE A 62 -7.30 -3.45 -6.76
C ILE A 62 -7.25 -4.96 -6.51
N ALA A 63 -8.39 -5.66 -6.42
CA ALA A 63 -8.44 -7.11 -6.20
C ALA A 63 -7.66 -7.91 -7.26
N ASP A 64 -7.61 -7.42 -8.51
CA ASP A 64 -6.87 -8.04 -9.62
C ASP A 64 -5.38 -8.23 -9.31
N TRP A 65 -4.85 -7.46 -8.35
CA TRP A 65 -3.47 -7.57 -7.88
C TRP A 65 -3.07 -8.97 -7.44
N PHE A 66 -3.97 -9.71 -6.77
CA PHE A 66 -3.69 -11.05 -6.27
C PHE A 66 -3.17 -11.97 -7.39
N THR A 67 -3.84 -11.94 -8.54
CA THR A 67 -3.43 -12.72 -9.73
C THR A 67 -2.07 -12.29 -10.26
N LEU A 68 -1.76 -10.99 -10.25
CA LEU A 68 -0.51 -10.47 -10.81
C LEU A 68 0.70 -10.77 -9.93
N VAL A 69 0.54 -10.74 -8.60
CA VAL A 69 1.64 -10.96 -7.66
C VAL A 69 1.82 -12.43 -7.28
N ALA A 70 0.82 -13.29 -7.50
CA ALA A 70 0.90 -14.71 -7.17
C ALA A 70 2.19 -15.39 -7.67
N PRO A 71 2.68 -15.18 -8.92
CA PRO A 71 3.93 -15.79 -9.39
C PRO A 71 5.18 -15.38 -8.59
N VAL A 72 5.19 -14.19 -7.96
CA VAL A 72 6.28 -13.75 -7.08
C VAL A 72 6.26 -14.53 -5.75
N LEU A 73 5.10 -15.06 -5.38
CA LEU A 73 4.83 -15.73 -4.10
C LEU A 73 4.61 -17.24 -4.26
N ASP A 74 4.90 -17.82 -5.43
CA ASP A 74 4.60 -19.23 -5.75
C ASP A 74 5.25 -20.23 -4.78
N THR A 75 6.42 -19.87 -4.23
CA THR A 75 7.19 -20.71 -3.30
C THR A 75 7.00 -20.32 -1.83
N VAL A 76 6.04 -19.43 -1.53
CA VAL A 76 5.82 -18.90 -0.18
C VAL A 76 4.57 -19.54 0.40
N ASP A 77 4.74 -20.32 1.47
CA ASP A 77 3.65 -21.06 2.11
C ASP A 77 2.80 -20.20 3.05
N ALA A 78 3.42 -19.23 3.73
CA ALA A 78 2.79 -18.26 4.60
C ALA A 78 3.61 -16.97 4.61
N TYR A 79 2.93 -15.82 4.68
CA TYR A 79 3.59 -14.52 4.69
C TYR A 79 2.73 -13.44 5.33
N ALA A 80 3.35 -12.37 5.80
CA ALA A 80 2.63 -11.16 6.18
C ALA A 80 2.75 -10.11 5.07
N VAL A 81 1.86 -9.11 5.08
CA VAL A 81 1.81 -8.07 4.06
C VAL A 81 1.92 -6.69 4.71
N TRP A 82 2.73 -5.84 4.10
CA TRP A 82 2.90 -4.45 4.51
C TRP A 82 2.60 -3.53 3.35
N GLY A 83 1.68 -2.58 3.54
CA GLY A 83 1.39 -1.54 2.58
C GLY A 83 1.67 -0.14 3.11
N VAL A 84 2.32 0.69 2.31
CA VAL A 84 2.65 2.08 2.65
C VAL A 84 1.79 3.02 1.80
N SER A 85 1.05 3.94 2.40
CA SER A 85 0.26 4.94 1.65
C SER A 85 -0.63 4.29 0.58
N ALA A 86 -0.47 4.65 -0.70
CA ALA A 86 -1.18 4.04 -1.83
C ALA A 86 -0.94 2.52 -2.01
N GLY A 87 0.04 1.94 -1.32
CA GLY A 87 0.28 0.50 -1.26
C GLY A 87 -0.61 -0.25 -0.27
N ALA A 88 -1.23 0.43 0.71
CA ALA A 88 -2.13 -0.21 1.70
C ALA A 88 -3.31 -0.99 1.09
N PRO A 89 -4.01 -0.48 0.06
CA PRO A 89 -5.09 -1.22 -0.61
C PRO A 89 -4.66 -2.58 -1.15
N TYR A 90 -3.42 -2.70 -1.62
CA TYR A 90 -2.86 -3.93 -2.17
C TYR A 90 -2.56 -4.96 -1.07
N ALA A 91 -2.15 -4.51 0.11
CA ALA A 91 -1.98 -5.38 1.27
C ALA A 91 -3.34 -5.94 1.74
N TYR A 92 -4.38 -5.11 1.80
CA TYR A 92 -5.73 -5.56 2.11
C TYR A 92 -6.28 -6.53 1.05
N ALA A 93 -6.01 -6.28 -0.23
CA ALA A 93 -6.44 -7.16 -1.31
C ALA A 93 -5.85 -8.56 -1.20
N LEU A 94 -4.59 -8.69 -0.78
CA LEU A 94 -3.98 -9.99 -0.51
C LEU A 94 -4.61 -10.65 0.72
N ALA A 95 -4.77 -9.92 1.81
CA ALA A 95 -5.38 -10.45 3.03
C ALA A 95 -6.84 -10.93 2.83
N ALA A 96 -7.57 -10.30 1.91
CA ALA A 96 -8.94 -10.67 1.59
C ALA A 96 -9.07 -11.90 0.65
N GLN A 97 -8.00 -12.26 -0.07
CA GLN A 97 -8.06 -13.25 -1.17
C GLN A 97 -7.13 -14.45 -0.97
N ASP A 98 -6.02 -14.27 -0.26
CA ASP A 98 -4.99 -15.28 -0.09
C ASP A 98 -4.96 -15.81 1.35
N PRO A 99 -5.36 -17.07 1.58
CA PRO A 99 -5.37 -17.66 2.93
C PRO A 99 -3.97 -17.85 3.53
N ARG A 100 -2.90 -17.64 2.75
CA ARG A 100 -1.51 -17.69 3.23
C ARG A 100 -1.09 -16.42 3.99
N VAL A 101 -1.87 -15.34 3.88
CA VAL A 101 -1.59 -14.10 4.61
C VAL A 101 -1.82 -14.32 6.09
N THR A 102 -0.84 -14.00 6.93
CA THR A 102 -0.94 -14.17 8.39
C THR A 102 -1.31 -12.87 9.09
N ARG A 103 -0.83 -11.72 8.60
CA ARG A 103 -1.00 -10.39 9.22
C ARG A 103 -0.89 -9.27 8.18
N VAL A 104 -1.48 -8.12 8.49
CA VAL A 104 -1.42 -6.91 7.67
C VAL A 104 -0.92 -5.71 8.48
N ALA A 105 0.10 -5.03 7.97
CA ALA A 105 0.47 -3.70 8.43
C ALA A 105 0.13 -2.67 7.36
N ALA A 106 -0.43 -1.54 7.76
CA ALA A 106 -0.53 -0.36 6.91
C ALA A 106 0.10 0.85 7.59
N THR A 107 1.05 1.50 6.92
CA THR A 107 1.67 2.74 7.41
C THR A 107 1.28 3.91 6.52
N SER A 108 0.69 4.93 7.14
CA SER A 108 0.13 6.11 6.46
C SER A 108 -0.84 5.76 5.33
N GLY A 109 -1.57 4.64 5.48
CA GLY A 109 -2.29 3.96 4.41
C GLY A 109 -3.45 4.77 3.83
N LEU A 110 -3.62 4.71 2.51
CA LEU A 110 -4.76 5.33 1.84
C LEU A 110 -6.06 4.60 2.22
N GLY A 111 -7.08 5.36 2.64
CA GLY A 111 -8.42 4.83 2.86
C GLY A 111 -9.14 4.47 1.54
N HIS A 112 -10.31 3.83 1.63
CA HIS A 112 -11.12 3.49 0.47
C HIS A 112 -11.76 4.74 -0.16
N VAL A 113 -10.99 5.49 -0.94
CA VAL A 113 -11.42 6.77 -1.55
C VAL A 113 -12.51 6.62 -2.62
N ALA A 114 -12.92 5.39 -2.98
CA ALA A 114 -14.15 5.18 -3.74
C ALA A 114 -15.41 5.42 -2.89
N ASP A 115 -15.32 5.34 -1.57
CA ASP A 115 -16.38 5.71 -0.63
C ASP A 115 -16.49 7.24 -0.48
N ALA A 116 -17.71 7.77 -0.64
CA ALA A 116 -17.95 9.20 -0.57
C ALA A 116 -17.72 9.79 0.84
N GLY A 117 -18.01 9.01 1.88
CA GLY A 117 -17.77 9.39 3.27
C GLY A 117 -16.28 9.42 3.62
N VAL A 118 -15.45 8.59 2.99
CA VAL A 118 -13.99 8.66 3.07
C VAL A 118 -13.48 9.89 2.31
N ARG A 119 -13.93 10.14 1.07
CA ARG A 119 -13.50 11.33 0.30
C ARG A 119 -13.83 12.64 1.00
N ALA A 120 -14.99 12.72 1.66
CA ALA A 120 -15.42 13.92 2.38
C ALA A 120 -14.48 14.30 3.55
N LEU A 121 -13.61 13.40 4.00
CA LEU A 121 -12.61 13.68 5.04
C LEU A 121 -11.41 14.49 4.53
N TYR A 122 -11.18 14.50 3.21
CA TYR A 122 -10.05 15.22 2.62
C TYR A 122 -10.38 16.70 2.45
N ASN A 123 -9.34 17.55 2.30
CA ASN A 123 -9.54 18.95 1.99
C ASN A 123 -10.16 19.14 0.58
N GLN A 124 -10.68 20.34 0.31
CA GLN A 124 -11.39 20.64 -0.95
C GLN A 124 -10.52 20.41 -2.20
N THR A 125 -9.23 20.72 -2.14
CA THR A 125 -8.30 20.53 -3.27
C THR A 125 -8.12 19.04 -3.59
N SER A 126 -7.93 18.19 -2.59
CA SER A 126 -7.85 16.74 -2.75
C SER A 126 -9.16 16.16 -3.27
N GLN A 127 -10.30 16.63 -2.78
CA GLN A 127 -11.61 16.19 -3.30
C GLN A 127 -11.78 16.51 -4.79
N GLN A 128 -11.41 17.73 -5.21
CA GLN A 128 -11.42 18.12 -6.63
C GLN A 128 -10.50 17.23 -7.49
N ALA A 129 -9.31 16.90 -6.97
CA ALA A 129 -8.38 16.00 -7.66
C ALA A 129 -8.97 14.59 -7.80
N PHE A 130 -9.58 14.05 -6.75
CA PHE A 130 -10.24 12.73 -6.80
C PHE A 130 -11.41 12.68 -7.79
N ASP A 131 -12.22 13.74 -7.86
CA ASP A 131 -13.27 13.84 -8.88
C ASP A 131 -12.67 13.86 -10.28
N PHE A 132 -11.60 14.63 -10.50
CA PHE A 132 -10.88 14.61 -11.77
C PHE A 132 -10.32 13.23 -12.11
N PHE A 133 -9.71 12.51 -11.15
CA PHE A 133 -9.21 11.15 -11.39
C PHE A 133 -10.32 10.14 -11.70
N ARG A 134 -11.53 10.37 -11.17
CA ARG A 134 -12.68 9.49 -11.36
C ARG A 134 -13.41 9.74 -12.68
N THR A 135 -13.55 10.98 -13.11
CA THR A 135 -14.38 11.36 -14.27
C THR A 135 -13.61 11.91 -15.46
N GLY A 136 -12.37 12.33 -15.26
CA GLY A 136 -11.51 12.87 -16.32
C GLY A 136 -11.13 11.79 -17.33
N HIS A 137 -10.71 12.23 -18.52
CA HIS A 137 -10.19 11.30 -19.51
C HIS A 137 -8.88 10.67 -19.00
N PRO A 138 -8.68 9.34 -19.10
CA PRO A 138 -7.49 8.68 -18.52
C PRO A 138 -6.16 9.29 -18.94
N ASP A 139 -6.04 9.71 -20.20
CA ASP A 139 -4.81 10.33 -20.71
C ASP A 139 -4.54 11.71 -20.10
N GLU A 140 -5.58 12.44 -19.70
CA GLU A 140 -5.41 13.72 -19.00
C GLU A 140 -4.92 13.50 -17.56
N VAL A 141 -5.45 12.48 -16.88
CA VAL A 141 -4.99 12.11 -15.53
C VAL A 141 -3.55 11.61 -15.57
N ARG A 142 -3.17 10.83 -16.59
CA ARG A 142 -1.77 10.42 -16.83
C ARG A 142 -0.86 11.61 -17.05
N ARG A 143 -1.26 12.56 -17.90
CA ARG A 143 -0.48 13.78 -18.13
C ARG A 143 -0.31 14.58 -16.84
N TYR A 144 -1.38 14.78 -16.07
CA TYR A 144 -1.34 15.46 -14.77
C TYR A 144 -0.29 14.86 -13.84
N TRP A 145 -0.27 13.53 -13.70
CA TRP A 145 0.68 12.85 -12.82
C TRP A 145 2.11 12.81 -13.38
N ASN A 146 2.28 12.72 -14.70
CA ASN A 146 3.59 12.79 -15.33
C ASN A 146 4.23 14.17 -15.14
N ASP A 147 3.43 15.24 -15.27
CA ASP A 147 3.87 16.62 -15.02
C ASP A 147 4.20 16.83 -13.53
N ALA A 148 3.41 16.24 -12.62
CA ALA A 148 3.60 16.38 -11.18
C ALA A 148 4.83 15.62 -10.64
N LEU A 149 5.14 14.43 -11.17
CA LEU A 149 6.21 13.57 -10.68
C LEU A 149 7.53 13.69 -11.45
N GLY A 150 7.51 14.30 -12.64
CA GLY A 150 8.70 14.62 -13.42
C GLY A 150 9.62 13.42 -13.68
N GLY A 151 9.16 12.46 -14.49
CA GLY A 151 9.95 11.34 -15.07
C GLY A 151 10.93 10.61 -14.13
N GLY A 152 10.61 9.40 -13.67
CA GLY A 152 11.48 8.66 -12.74
C GLY A 152 11.06 7.21 -12.48
N VAL A 153 10.99 6.83 -11.20
CA VAL A 153 10.63 5.46 -10.74
C VAL A 153 9.19 5.04 -11.05
N THR A 154 8.36 5.98 -11.50
CA THR A 154 6.98 5.75 -11.90
C THR A 154 6.77 6.27 -13.32
N HIS A 155 6.27 5.40 -14.19
CA HIS A 155 5.97 5.76 -15.58
C HIS A 155 4.47 5.80 -15.88
N ASP A 156 3.61 5.42 -14.92
CA ASP A 156 2.14 5.47 -15.07
C ASP A 156 1.37 5.70 -13.75
N ALA A 157 1.75 6.74 -12.99
CA ALA A 157 1.05 7.13 -11.76
C ALA A 157 -0.41 7.54 -12.01
N GLY A 158 -0.75 7.99 -13.22
CA GLY A 158 -2.12 8.30 -13.59
C GLY A 158 -3.03 7.08 -13.58
N ARG A 159 -2.58 5.91 -14.06
CA ARG A 159 -3.34 4.66 -13.93
C ARG A 159 -3.63 4.37 -12.47
N GLU A 160 -2.62 4.48 -11.62
CA GLU A 160 -2.75 4.25 -10.18
C GLU A 160 -3.81 5.16 -9.56
N ALA A 161 -3.73 6.47 -9.85
CA ALA A 161 -4.67 7.45 -9.31
C ALA A 161 -6.13 7.17 -9.71
N ILE A 162 -6.37 6.73 -10.95
CA ILE A 162 -7.69 6.30 -11.44
C ILE A 162 -8.15 5.03 -10.71
N LEU A 163 -7.27 4.04 -10.61
CA LEU A 163 -7.60 2.75 -10.01
C LEU A 163 -8.02 2.89 -8.54
N GLN A 164 -7.35 3.77 -7.79
CA GLN A 164 -7.68 4.07 -6.40
C GLN A 164 -9.10 4.65 -6.21
N GLN A 165 -9.67 5.29 -7.23
CA GLN A 165 -11.05 5.84 -7.17
C GLN A 165 -12.14 4.80 -7.40
N ARG A 166 -11.79 3.58 -7.84
CA ARG A 166 -12.76 2.52 -8.14
C ARG A 166 -13.05 1.69 -6.90
N PRO A 167 -14.26 1.07 -6.81
CA PRO A 167 -14.48 0.01 -5.84
C PRO A 167 -13.36 -1.03 -5.93
N TRP A 168 -12.74 -1.37 -4.79
CA TRP A 168 -11.53 -2.18 -4.79
C TRP A 168 -11.73 -3.65 -5.18
N GLY A 169 -12.97 -4.13 -5.22
CA GLY A 169 -13.30 -5.50 -5.65
C GLY A 169 -13.22 -6.56 -4.54
N PHE A 170 -13.06 -6.15 -3.29
CA PHE A 170 -13.10 -7.00 -2.10
C PHE A 170 -13.74 -6.24 -0.93
N ASP A 171 -14.21 -6.99 0.08
CA ASP A 171 -14.79 -6.43 1.31
C ASP A 171 -13.75 -6.42 2.44
N LEU A 172 -13.52 -5.23 3.01
CA LEU A 172 -12.63 -5.05 4.16
C LEU A 172 -13.14 -5.78 5.40
N ALA A 173 -14.46 -5.94 5.55
CA ALA A 173 -15.05 -6.70 6.64
C ALA A 173 -14.76 -8.21 6.55
N GLY A 174 -14.35 -8.70 5.38
CA GLY A 174 -13.95 -10.09 5.15
C GLY A 174 -12.51 -10.42 5.59
N ILE A 175 -11.71 -9.42 5.97
CA ILE A 175 -10.33 -9.64 6.42
C ILE A 175 -10.36 -10.22 7.83
N GLY A 176 -10.01 -11.49 7.97
CA GLY A 176 -10.05 -12.24 9.24
C GLY A 176 -8.72 -12.33 9.99
N VAL A 177 -7.65 -11.77 9.44
CA VAL A 177 -6.30 -11.79 10.03
C VAL A 177 -6.03 -10.52 10.85
N PRO A 178 -5.10 -10.53 11.82
CA PRO A 178 -4.71 -9.33 12.55
C PRO A 178 -4.24 -8.21 11.61
N VAL A 179 -4.76 -7.00 11.84
CA VAL A 179 -4.39 -5.79 11.10
C VAL A 179 -3.92 -4.70 12.05
N ALA A 180 -2.74 -4.14 11.79
CA ALA A 180 -2.21 -3.00 12.52
C ALA A 180 -1.98 -1.80 11.57
N LEU A 181 -2.47 -0.65 11.97
CA LEU A 181 -2.39 0.61 11.23
C LEU A 181 -1.49 1.57 12.00
N TRP A 182 -0.56 2.25 11.33
CA TRP A 182 0.18 3.37 11.92
C TRP A 182 -0.07 4.62 11.11
N HIS A 183 -0.53 5.69 11.76
CA HIS A 183 -0.89 6.94 11.08
C HIS A 183 -0.61 8.16 11.95
N ALA A 184 -0.25 9.29 11.34
CA ALA A 184 0.02 10.54 12.06
C ALA A 184 -1.22 11.43 12.05
N ARG A 185 -1.55 12.09 13.16
CA ARG A 185 -2.70 13.00 13.22
C ARG A 185 -2.55 14.19 12.28
N GLU A 186 -1.32 14.64 12.11
CA GLU A 186 -0.92 15.80 11.33
C GLU A 186 -0.52 15.43 9.89
N ASP A 187 -0.78 14.19 9.45
CA ASP A 187 -0.60 13.81 8.06
C ASP A 187 -1.50 14.68 7.14
N THR A 188 -0.87 15.52 6.34
CA THR A 188 -1.54 16.46 5.44
C THR A 188 -1.89 15.86 4.08
N MET A 189 -1.34 14.68 3.76
CA MET A 189 -1.62 13.96 2.52
C MET A 189 -2.81 13.00 2.68
N VAL A 190 -2.84 12.28 3.80
CA VAL A 190 -3.91 11.32 4.13
C VAL A 190 -4.45 11.66 5.51
N PRO A 191 -5.68 12.18 5.63
CA PRO A 191 -6.25 12.55 6.91
C PRO A 191 -6.33 11.35 7.86
N PHE A 192 -5.95 11.54 9.13
CA PHE A 192 -5.99 10.50 10.16
C PHE A 192 -7.37 9.83 10.31
N ALA A 193 -8.45 10.58 10.10
CA ALA A 193 -9.81 10.06 10.14
C ALA A 193 -10.08 8.95 9.10
N THR A 194 -9.29 8.88 8.03
CA THR A 194 -9.36 7.77 7.07
C THR A 194 -8.88 6.47 7.70
N ALA A 195 -7.79 6.50 8.47
CA ALA A 195 -7.29 5.35 9.21
C ALA A 195 -8.25 4.91 10.32
N GLU A 196 -8.94 5.86 10.97
CA GLU A 196 -10.03 5.54 11.92
C GLU A 196 -11.17 4.78 11.23
N ARG A 197 -11.59 5.21 10.04
CA ARG A 197 -12.59 4.47 9.25
C ARG A 197 -12.12 3.07 8.86
N MET A 198 -10.85 2.91 8.48
CA MET A 198 -10.29 1.59 8.16
C MET A 198 -10.32 0.68 9.40
N ARG A 199 -9.88 1.19 10.56
CA ARG A 199 -9.95 0.47 11.85
C ARG A 199 -11.38 0.02 12.17
N ASP A 200 -12.36 0.90 11.97
CA ASP A 200 -13.76 0.62 12.32
C ASP A 200 -14.44 -0.35 11.33
N THR A 201 -13.88 -0.49 10.13
CA THR A 201 -14.42 -1.38 9.08
C THR A 201 -13.79 -2.77 9.14
N ILE A 202 -12.50 -2.86 9.43
CA ILE A 202 -11.74 -4.13 9.44
C ILE A 202 -11.85 -4.78 10.83
N PRO A 203 -12.38 -6.01 10.95
CA PRO A 203 -12.53 -6.68 12.24
C PRO A 203 -11.19 -6.82 12.97
N GLY A 204 -11.15 -6.34 14.21
CA GLY A 204 -9.96 -6.47 15.06
C GLY A 204 -8.77 -5.62 14.66
N ALA A 205 -8.92 -4.70 13.69
CA ALA A 205 -7.84 -3.79 13.33
C ALA A 205 -7.50 -2.84 14.50
N VAL A 206 -6.20 -2.61 14.70
CA VAL A 206 -5.68 -1.71 15.74
C VAL A 206 -5.00 -0.51 15.07
N LEU A 207 -5.39 0.70 15.48
CA LEU A 207 -4.77 1.95 15.02
C LEU A 207 -3.79 2.47 16.08
N HIS A 208 -2.53 2.56 15.67
CA HIS A 208 -1.43 3.16 16.41
C HIS A 208 -1.13 4.55 15.86
N GLU A 209 -0.86 5.49 16.75
CA GLU A 209 -0.39 6.81 16.35
C GLU A 209 1.11 6.76 16.07
N GLN A 210 1.53 7.29 14.93
CA GLN A 210 2.95 7.48 14.62
C GLN A 210 3.38 8.93 14.92
N PRO A 211 4.68 9.19 15.12
CA PRO A 211 5.18 10.54 15.36
C PRO A 211 4.82 11.54 14.24
N ALA A 212 4.29 12.69 14.65
CA ALA A 212 3.94 13.81 13.77
C ALA A 212 5.17 14.57 13.23
N PRO A 213 5.04 15.33 12.13
CA PRO A 213 3.96 15.35 11.14
C PRO A 213 4.27 14.41 9.94
N ALA A 214 4.61 13.14 10.22
CA ALA A 214 5.20 12.27 9.21
C ALA A 214 4.14 11.54 8.36
N HIS A 215 4.10 11.82 7.04
CA HIS A 215 3.41 10.95 6.07
C HIS A 215 4.26 9.73 5.72
N VAL A 216 5.57 9.88 5.59
CA VAL A 216 6.48 8.74 5.44
C VAL A 216 6.72 8.15 6.82
N PRO A 217 6.55 6.83 7.03
CA PRO A 217 6.73 6.24 8.35
C PRO A 217 8.15 6.44 8.85
N THR A 218 8.26 6.79 10.14
CA THR A 218 9.55 6.90 10.83
C THR A 218 10.22 5.53 10.97
N LEU A 219 11.54 5.48 11.21
CA LEU A 219 12.22 4.22 11.44
C LEU A 219 11.66 3.45 12.65
N ASP A 220 11.20 4.15 13.70
CA ASP A 220 10.55 3.51 14.84
C ASP A 220 9.20 2.89 14.46
N THR A 221 8.41 3.59 13.63
CA THR A 221 7.18 3.04 13.04
C THR A 221 7.47 1.79 12.21
N VAL A 222 8.52 1.83 11.40
CA VAL A 222 8.95 0.70 10.55
C VAL A 222 9.34 -0.50 11.41
N ARG A 223 10.14 -0.28 12.47
CA ARG A 223 10.52 -1.34 13.42
C ARG A 223 9.31 -1.93 14.14
N ALA A 224 8.37 -1.10 14.57
CA ALA A 224 7.13 -1.56 15.21
C ALA A 224 6.26 -2.39 14.25
N ALA A 225 6.12 -1.94 12.99
CA ALA A 225 5.40 -2.69 11.97
C ALA A 225 6.07 -4.04 11.68
N LEU A 226 7.39 -4.08 11.49
CA LEU A 226 8.14 -5.31 11.26
C LEU A 226 8.03 -6.30 12.43
N ALA A 227 8.11 -5.80 13.67
CA ALA A 227 7.94 -6.63 14.85
C ALA A 227 6.55 -7.28 14.87
N PHE A 228 5.49 -6.51 14.62
CA PHE A 228 4.12 -7.04 14.53
C PHE A 228 3.95 -8.06 13.41
N LEU A 229 4.58 -7.85 12.25
CA LEU A 229 4.47 -8.73 11.08
C LEU A 229 5.24 -10.05 11.25
N GLY A 230 6.25 -10.08 12.11
CA GLY A 230 7.06 -11.26 12.40
C GLY A 230 6.53 -12.18 13.50
N GLU A 231 5.44 -11.80 14.18
CA GLU A 231 4.77 -12.61 15.20
C GLU A 231 3.94 -13.77 14.64
#